data_AF-A0A382ME35-F1
#
_entry.id   AF-A0A382ME35-F1
#
_cell.length_a   1.000
_cell.length_b   1.000
_cell.length_c   1.000
_cell.angle_alpha   90.00
_cell.angle_beta   90.00
_cell.angle_gamma   90.00
#
_symmetry.space_group_name_H-M   'P 1'
#
loop_
_entity.id
_entity.type
_entity.pdbx_description
1 polymer ?
#
loop_
_entity_poly.entity_id
_entity_poly.type
_entity_poly.pdbx_seq_one_letter_code
_entity_poly.pdbx_strand_id
1 'polypeptide(L)' 'MNIFDTFITAISSLAINKLRTSLALLGIVIGVSAVISTMAIGKGSQEQITSMIQTLGTNLLFVKPGEIENQ' A
#
# COMPACT_ATOMS: atom_id res chain seq x y z
N MET A 1 -22.15 34.64 11.08
CA MET A 1 -21.62 33.38 11.62
C MET A 1 -20.30 33.14 10.93
N ASN A 2 -19.18 33.36 11.62
CA ASN A 2 -17.87 33.33 10.99
C ASN A 2 -17.35 31.89 10.96
N ILE A 3 -16.74 31.45 9.86
CA ILE A 3 -16.23 30.07 9.69
C ILE A 3 -15.20 29.75 10.79
N PHE A 4 -14.50 30.78 11.25
CA PHE A 4 -13.52 30.71 12.34
C PHE A 4 -14.15 30.31 13.68
N ASP A 5 -15.32 30.85 14.02
CA ASP A 5 -16.03 30.54 15.27
C ASP A 5 -16.55 29.09 15.26
N THR A 6 -17.01 28.63 14.09
CA THR A 6 -17.46 27.23 13.89
C THR A 6 -16.30 26.25 14.06
N PHE A 7 -15.12 26.57 13.54
CA PHE A 7 -13.93 25.72 13.68
C PHE A 7 -13.47 25.59 15.14
N ILE A 8 -13.41 26.71 15.88
CA ILE A 8 -13.07 26.71 17.31
C ILE A 8 -14.09 25.89 18.11
N THR A 9 -15.38 26.05 17.81
CA THR A 9 -16.45 25.32 18.49
C THR A 9 -16.35 23.82 18.23
N ALA A 10 -16.08 23.40 16.99
CA ALA A 10 -15.92 21.98 16.63
C ALA A 10 -14.74 21.32 17.37
N ILE A 11 -13.59 22.01 17.47
CA ILE A 11 -12.43 21.52 18.23
C ILE A 11 -12.78 21.37 19.71
N SER A 12 -13.46 22.36 20.29
CA SER A 12 -13.90 22.30 21.69
C SER A 12 -14.83 21.12 21.94
N SER A 13 -15.82 20.90 21.06
CA SER A 13 -16.74 19.75 21.15
C SER A 13 -16.02 18.40 21.05
N LEU A 14 -15.01 18.30 20.20
CA LEU A 14 -14.21 17.08 20.06
C LEU A 14 -13.36 16.80 21.31
N ALA A 15 -12.92 17.85 22.01
CA ALA A 15 -12.13 17.77 23.24
C ALA A 15 -12.94 17.35 24.48
N ILE A 16 -14.27 17.49 24.47
CA ILE A 16 -15.17 17.04 25.57
C ILE A 16 -15.19 15.51 25.65
N ASN A 17 -15.25 14.83 24.50
CA ASN A 17 -15.37 13.37 24.43
C ASN A 17 -14.03 12.69 24.08
N LYS A 18 -12.98 12.95 24.88
CA LYS A 18 -11.60 12.53 24.59
C LYS A 18 -11.46 11.04 24.23
N LEU A 19 -12.13 10.15 24.97
CA LEU A 19 -12.04 8.71 24.74
C LEU A 19 -12.65 8.30 23.40
N ARG A 20 -13.86 8.77 23.10
CA ARG A 20 -14.55 8.47 21.83
C ARG A 20 -13.77 9.03 20.64
N THR A 21 -13.34 10.29 20.74
CA THR A 21 -12.52 10.95 19.71
C THR A 21 -11.24 10.17 19.44
N SER A 22 -10.50 9.80 20.50
CA SER A 22 -9.24 9.09 20.37
C SER A 22 -9.44 7.71 19.73
N LEU A 23 -10.44 6.95 20.18
CA LEU A 23 -10.73 5.62 19.62
C LEU A 23 -11.13 5.68 18.14
N ALA A 24 -11.94 6.67 17.75
CA ALA A 24 -12.33 6.87 16.36
C ALA A 24 -11.11 7.22 15.48
N LEU A 25 -10.25 8.12 15.96
CA LEU A 25 -9.02 8.50 15.25
C LEU A 25 -8.06 7.30 15.11
N LEU A 26 -7.85 6.54 16.19
CA LEU A 26 -7.01 5.35 16.17
C LEU A 26 -7.52 4.32 15.14
N GLY A 27 -8.83 4.08 15.09
CA GLY A 27 -9.42 3.18 14.12
C GLY A 27 -9.12 3.58 12.68
N ILE A 28 -9.29 4.87 12.34
CA ILE A 28 -9.01 5.39 10.99
C ILE A 28 -7.51 5.30 10.68
N VAL A 29 -6.63 5.67 11.61
CA VAL A 29 -5.17 5.61 11.40
C VAL A 29 -4.70 4.19 11.16
N ILE A 30 -5.14 3.23 11.98
CA ILE A 30 -4.76 1.82 11.83
C ILE A 30 -5.36 1.24 10.53
N GLY A 31 -6.63 1.53 10.25
CA GLY A 31 -7.31 1.04 9.05
C GLY A 31 -6.64 1.52 7.76
N VAL A 32 -6.41 2.83 7.64
CA VAL A 32 -5.79 3.42 6.45
C VAL A 32 -4.32 2.98 6.32
N SER A 33 -3.57 2.91 7.42
CA SER A 33 -2.17 2.48 7.37
C SER A 33 -2.00 1.01 6.95
N ALA A 34 -2.88 0.10 7.37
CA ALA A 34 -2.85 -1.29 6.95
C ALA A 34 -3.09 -1.44 5.43
N VAL A 35 -4.06 -0.69 4.90
CA VAL A 35 -4.38 -0.67 3.46
C VAL A 35 -3.22 -0.09 2.65
N ILE A 36 -2.64 1.04 3.09
CA ILE A 36 -1.50 1.66 2.41
C ILE A 36 -0.30 0.71 2.42
N SER A 37 0.00 0.07 3.55
CA SER A 37 1.15 -0.82 3.69
C SER A 37 1.04 -2.03 2.77
N THR A 38 -0.13 -2.69 2.74
CA THR A 38 -0.36 -3.85 1.86
C THR A 38 -0.33 -3.46 0.38
N MET A 39 -0.87 -2.29 0.02
CA MET A 39 -0.79 -1.76 -1.34
C MET A 39 0.66 -1.47 -1.75
N ALA A 40 1.44 -0.85 -0.87
CA ALA A 40 2.85 -0.56 -1.12
C ALA A 40 3.68 -1.84 -1.32
N ILE A 41 3.46 -2.85 -0.47
CA ILE A 41 4.11 -4.16 -0.61
C ILE A 41 3.72 -4.82 -1.93
N GLY A 42 2.43 -4.85 -2.25
CA GLY A 42 1.92 -5.47 -3.48
C GLY A 42 2.50 -4.82 -4.73
N LYS A 43 2.47 -3.49 -4.80
CA LYS A 43 3.04 -2.73 -5.92
C LYS A 43 4.55 -2.91 -6.02
N GLY A 44 5.28 -2.81 -4.91
CA GLY A 44 6.73 -3.00 -4.91
C GLY A 44 7.15 -4.41 -5.34
N SER A 45 6.38 -5.44 -4.94
CA SER A 45 6.61 -6.82 -5.35
C SER A 45 6.33 -7.01 -6.84
N GLN A 46 5.24 -6.42 -7.35
CA GLN A 46 4.94 -6.42 -8.77
C GLN A 46 6.05 -5.76 -9.59
N GLU A 47 6.49 -4.56 -9.20
CA GLU A 47 7.58 -3.85 -9.87
C GLU A 47 8.89 -4.65 -9.87
N GLN A 48 9.22 -5.29 -8.74
CA GLN A 48 10.42 -6.13 -8.65
C GLN A 48 10.34 -7.34 -9.59
N ILE A 49 9.20 -8.03 -9.64
CA ILE A 49 8.98 -9.15 -10.56
C ILE A 49 9.04 -8.67 -12.01
N THR A 50 8.36 -7.57 -12.34
CA THR A 50 8.41 -6.98 -13.67
C THR A 50 9.83 -6.60 -14.07
N SER A 51 10.62 -6.03 -13.15
CA SER A 51 12.02 -5.71 -13.40
C SER A 51 12.86 -6.95 -13.68
N MET A 52 12.68 -8.04 -12.91
CA MET A 52 13.35 -9.33 -13.16
C MET A 52 12.97 -9.94 -14.52
N ILE A 53 11.70 -9.85 -14.90
CA ILE A 53 11.21 -10.31 -16.20
C ILE A 53 11.82 -9.45 -17.33
N GLN A 54 11.94 -8.14 -17.13
CA GLN A 54 12.54 -7.24 -18.11
C GLN A 54 14.05 -7.48 -18.28
N THR A 55 14.78 -7.82 -17.21
CA THR A 55 16.22 -8.18 -17.31
C THR A 55 16.48 -9.49 -18.02
N LEU A 56 15.50 -10.40 -18.07
CA LEU A 56 15.56 -11.58 -18.94
C LEU A 56 15.57 -11.20 -20.45
N GLY A 57 15.18 -9.97 -20.79
CA GLY A 57 15.19 -9.44 -22.14
C GLY A 57 14.04 -9.96 -23.00
N THR A 58 13.70 -9.23 -24.06
CA THR A 58 12.68 -9.63 -25.06
C THR A 58 13.13 -10.79 -25.95
N ASN A 59 14.36 -11.28 -25.80
CA ASN A 59 14.96 -12.32 -26.64
C ASN A 59 15.49 -13.49 -25.80
N LEU A 60 14.59 -14.10 -25.03
CA LEU A 60 14.85 -15.31 -24.26
C LEU A 60 15.15 -16.50 -25.19
N LEU A 61 16.44 -16.86 -25.32
CA LEU A 61 16.85 -18.08 -26.03
C LEU A 61 16.90 -19.25 -25.02
N PHE A 62 15.80 -20.00 -24.92
CA PHE A 62 15.75 -21.21 -24.10
C PHE A 62 16.52 -22.34 -24.80
N VAL A 63 17.79 -22.52 -24.45
CA VAL A 63 18.58 -23.68 -24.90
C VAL A 63 18.25 -24.85 -23.98
N LYS A 64 17.33 -25.71 -24.43
CA LYS A 64 17.16 -27.03 -23.85
C LYS A 64 18.20 -27.95 -24.49
N PRO A 65 19.14 -28.56 -23.75
CA PRO A 65 20.04 -29.55 -24.33
C PRO A 65 19.18 -30.66 -24.94
N GLY A 66 19.39 -30.90 -26.24
CA GLY A 66 18.80 -32.04 -26.92
C GLY A 66 19.34 -33.29 -26.24
N GLU A 67 18.43 -34.15 -25.78
CA GLU A 67 18.78 -35.52 -25.45
C GLU A 67 19.41 -36.10 -26.70
N ILE A 68 20.71 -36.43 -26.62
CA ILE A 68 21.39 -37.09 -27.70
C ILE A 68 20.78 -38.48 -27.73
N GLU A 69 19.76 -38.66 -28.58
CA GLU A 69 19.23 -39.95 -28.99
C GLU A 69 20.36 -40.68 -29.71
N ASN A 70 21.22 -41.32 -28.93
CA ASN A 70 22.09 -42.38 -29.40
C ASN A 70 21.22 -43.62 -29.51
N GLN A 71 20.92 -43.93 -30.77
CA GLN A 71 20.59 -45.24 -31.33
C GLN A 71 20.83 -46.43 -30.40
#